data_AF-A0A7S4STU3-F1
#
_entry.id   AF-A0A7S4STU3-F1
#
_cell.length_a   1.000
_cell.length_b   1.000
_cell.length_c   1.000
_cell.angle_alpha   90.00
_cell.angle_beta   90.00
_cell.angle_gamma   90.00
#
_symmetry.space_group_name_H-M   'P 1'
#
loop_
_entity.id
_entity.type
_entity.pdbx_description
1 polymer ?
#
loop_
_entity_poly.entity_id
_entity_poly.type
_entity_poly.pdbx_seq_one_letter_code
_entity_poly.pdbx_strand_id
1 'polypeptide(L)'
;SGFRRTTVAMARGVSSSRPGRLARAIAAPLFLAAALVAAFAGGYPASFVPPVSRVPPGTGDLAAAQAGRWRASAEGPPPPPPTARPWREAAAALLAAVLVAASAAPPQAQARDGTVSPPTCVSILNAAVNCPARPSKGGMGNAEAQVKAAQAQLAAAEKEEGGAKNGEAEFVAFWQAEVKRLSMTRDYLKGIRSELFGGGQGGSAPSSEASKPARWISRLAIAVPDVEKEVNFWCEAVGMQRYADLPGGGAVVAFGPPGLAEGDEGAFFGVEIRPTLPSPAAGASTALGATKLSFVQVATPSLIRISKVVASGGELIDGYGYYNIRSPGGVDVRAYVDDRRDPVELVALAVPEGAALEQAARGLQELGLQPQGPYKLVSPETQGWMPDLVTGNVLYAGTAGGGAKQTVQVLLLPIKKAAQKSFLDQLPRGPSIVIDENEKYNFGFLDQKEEAETTLSPVKGAGVAVLGPAGASAKLGAAPGSGGDGLLVELRGAEGAA
;
A
#
# COMPACT_ATOMS: atom_id res chain seq x y z
N SER A 1 31.77 -44.83 -18.99
CA SER A 1 32.49 -45.26 -17.78
C SER A 1 33.26 -44.06 -17.24
N GLY A 2 33.08 -43.70 -15.97
CA GLY A 2 33.88 -42.65 -15.31
C GLY A 2 33.07 -41.55 -14.62
N PHE A 3 32.26 -41.90 -13.62
CA PHE A 3 31.67 -40.96 -12.67
C PHE A 3 32.61 -40.86 -11.45
N ARG A 4 33.20 -39.69 -11.18
CA ARG A 4 33.90 -39.42 -9.91
C ARG A 4 32.99 -38.62 -8.99
N ARG A 5 32.64 -39.24 -7.87
CA ARG A 5 32.07 -38.60 -6.67
C ARG A 5 33.19 -37.87 -5.93
N THR A 6 32.88 -36.68 -5.44
CA THR A 6 33.63 -36.07 -4.32
C THR A 6 32.63 -35.52 -3.33
N THR A 7 32.52 -36.20 -2.20
CA THR A 7 31.86 -35.77 -0.97
C THR A 7 32.88 -34.96 -0.16
N VAL A 8 32.50 -33.79 0.36
CA VAL A 8 33.19 -33.16 1.50
C VAL A 8 32.14 -32.65 2.47
N ALA A 9 32.21 -33.16 3.69
CA ALA A 9 31.49 -32.69 4.87
C ALA A 9 32.51 -32.03 5.81
N MET A 10 32.18 -30.86 6.37
CA MET A 10 32.67 -30.32 7.66
C MET A 10 31.67 -29.23 8.07
N ALA A 11 30.89 -29.36 9.15
CA ALA A 11 31.20 -29.36 10.58
C ALA A 11 31.23 -27.95 11.22
N ARG A 12 30.12 -27.65 11.92
CA ARG A 12 29.91 -26.93 13.19
C ARG A 12 30.83 -25.75 13.58
N GLY A 13 30.18 -24.61 13.84
CA GLY A 13 30.65 -23.58 14.76
C GLY A 13 29.47 -22.87 15.42
N VAL A 14 29.02 -23.36 16.59
CA VAL A 14 28.02 -22.73 17.45
C VAL A 14 28.76 -21.82 18.43
N SER A 15 28.43 -20.52 18.47
CA SER A 15 28.88 -19.61 19.52
C SER A 15 27.66 -18.93 20.14
N SER A 16 27.40 -19.31 21.39
CA SER A 16 26.35 -18.79 22.26
C SER A 16 26.88 -17.62 23.09
N SER A 17 26.27 -16.45 23.00
CA SER A 17 26.46 -15.36 23.96
C SER A 17 25.14 -15.05 24.69
N ARG A 18 25.20 -15.09 26.02
CA ARG A 18 24.11 -14.76 26.95
C ARG A 18 23.96 -13.24 27.08
N PRO A 19 22.73 -12.69 27.25
CA PRO A 19 22.56 -11.36 27.80
C PRO A 19 22.26 -11.43 29.31
N GLY A 20 23.10 -10.74 30.09
CA GLY A 20 22.89 -10.47 31.50
C GLY A 20 22.32 -9.07 31.73
N ARG A 21 21.25 -9.01 32.54
CA ARG A 21 20.87 -7.97 33.51
C ARG A 21 21.16 -6.50 33.17
N LEU A 22 20.11 -5.75 32.83
CA LEU A 22 19.98 -4.31 33.16
C LEU A 22 18.49 -3.93 33.15
N ALA A 23 17.80 -4.27 34.24
CA ALA A 23 16.46 -3.80 34.53
C ALA A 23 16.49 -3.14 35.92
N ARG A 24 16.50 -1.80 35.96
CA ARG A 24 16.11 -0.89 37.06
C ARG A 24 16.74 0.49 36.85
N ALA A 25 16.10 1.38 36.08
CA ALA A 25 16.38 2.82 36.13
C ALA A 25 15.36 3.74 35.40
N ILE A 26 14.09 3.34 35.16
CA ILE A 26 13.15 4.18 34.37
C ILE A 26 11.75 4.28 35.02
N ALA A 27 11.64 4.23 36.35
CA ALA A 27 10.35 4.36 37.04
C ALA A 27 10.11 5.73 37.71
N ALA A 28 11.13 6.60 37.81
CA ALA A 28 11.03 7.84 38.60
C ALA A 28 10.40 9.05 37.88
N PRO A 29 10.59 9.32 36.57
CA PRO A 29 10.10 10.56 35.96
C PRO A 29 8.63 10.51 35.50
N LEU A 30 8.02 9.33 35.40
CA LEU A 30 6.62 9.17 34.95
C LEU A 30 5.58 9.49 36.04
N PHE A 31 5.94 9.35 37.32
CA PHE A 31 5.04 9.68 38.43
C PHE A 31 4.88 11.19 38.68
N LEU A 32 5.89 12.00 38.33
CA LEU A 32 5.84 13.45 38.55
C LEU A 32 4.94 14.16 37.53
N ALA A 33 4.88 13.66 36.28
CA ALA A 33 4.03 14.23 35.23
C ALA A 33 2.54 13.92 35.45
N ALA A 34 2.20 12.73 35.97
CA ALA A 34 0.83 12.36 36.28
C ALA A 34 0.23 13.17 37.45
N ALA A 35 1.04 13.49 38.46
CA ALA A 35 0.62 14.32 39.60
C ALA A 35 0.32 15.77 39.19
N LEU A 36 1.07 16.31 38.22
CA LEU A 36 0.87 17.66 37.71
C LEU A 36 -0.40 17.77 36.85
N VAL A 37 -0.74 16.76 36.05
CA VAL A 37 -1.99 16.74 35.28
C VAL A 37 -3.22 16.57 36.19
N ALA A 38 -3.11 15.77 37.26
CA ALA A 38 -4.19 15.60 38.24
C ALA A 38 -4.51 16.90 39.03
N ALA A 39 -3.50 17.73 39.30
CA ALA A 39 -3.69 19.02 39.98
C ALA A 39 -4.41 20.08 39.11
N PHE A 40 -4.35 19.96 37.79
CA PHE A 40 -4.98 20.92 36.85
C PHE A 40 -6.38 20.53 36.39
N ALA A 41 -6.83 19.29 36.61
CA ALA A 41 -8.15 18.81 36.20
C ALA A 41 -9.26 19.03 37.26
N GLY A 42 -8.92 19.47 38.48
CA GLY A 42 -9.86 19.66 39.58
C GLY A 42 -10.61 20.99 39.49
N GLY A 43 -11.64 21.08 38.65
CA GLY A 43 -12.37 22.34 38.50
C GLY A 43 -13.66 22.32 37.69
N TYR A 44 -14.52 21.30 37.81
CA TYR A 44 -15.92 21.39 37.37
C TYR A 44 -16.84 20.58 38.28
N PRO A 45 -17.96 21.15 38.79
CA PRO A 45 -18.95 20.37 39.53
C PRO A 45 -19.77 19.50 38.58
N ALA A 46 -19.76 18.19 38.82
CA ALA A 46 -20.58 17.21 38.14
C ALA A 46 -22.02 17.26 38.68
N SER A 47 -22.97 17.65 37.83
CA SER A 47 -24.40 17.50 38.11
C SER A 47 -24.81 16.05 37.87
N PHE A 48 -25.10 15.35 38.97
CA PHE A 48 -25.57 13.98 39.02
C PHE A 48 -27.07 13.93 38.65
N VAL A 49 -27.43 13.25 37.56
CA VAL A 49 -28.82 12.98 37.17
C VAL A 49 -29.04 11.46 37.25
N PRO A 50 -29.95 10.95 38.10
CA PRO A 50 -30.22 9.52 38.20
C PRO A 50 -31.06 9.01 37.01
N PRO A 51 -31.02 7.69 36.73
CA PRO A 51 -31.65 7.12 35.54
C PRO A 51 -33.17 7.00 35.73
N VAL A 52 -33.93 7.46 34.73
CA VAL A 52 -35.38 7.25 34.65
C VAL A 52 -35.66 5.94 33.92
N SER A 53 -36.32 5.04 34.64
CA SER A 53 -36.87 3.76 34.21
C SER A 53 -38.06 3.93 33.25
N ARG A 54 -38.12 3.05 32.23
CA ARG A 54 -39.22 2.89 31.27
C ARG A 54 -40.54 2.53 31.97
N VAL A 55 -41.64 3.19 31.58
CA VAL A 55 -43.04 2.75 31.79
C VAL A 55 -43.83 3.01 30.47
N PRO A 56 -44.76 2.11 30.06
CA PRO A 56 -45.42 2.13 28.74
C PRO A 56 -46.65 3.05 28.67
N PRO A 57 -47.25 3.29 27.48
CA PRO A 57 -48.22 4.36 27.28
C PRO A 57 -49.66 3.95 27.61
N GLY A 58 -50.42 4.87 28.18
CA GLY A 58 -51.87 4.78 28.26
C GLY A 58 -52.50 5.84 29.16
N THR A 59 -53.40 6.65 28.59
CA THR A 59 -54.47 7.47 29.21
C THR A 59 -54.01 8.52 30.24
N GLY A 60 -54.26 9.82 30.11
CA GLY A 60 -55.53 10.51 29.88
C GLY A 60 -55.61 11.65 30.91
N ASP A 61 -56.19 12.78 30.52
CA ASP A 61 -56.22 14.09 31.18
C ASP A 61 -56.40 14.13 32.72
N LEU A 62 -55.74 15.09 33.39
CA LEU A 62 -56.38 16.14 34.22
C LEU A 62 -55.39 16.94 35.08
N ALA A 63 -55.72 18.22 35.21
CA ALA A 63 -55.47 19.12 36.34
C ALA A 63 -54.12 19.87 36.43
N ALA A 64 -54.19 21.10 35.92
CA ALA A 64 -53.49 22.26 36.45
C ALA A 64 -53.84 22.51 37.94
N ALA A 65 -52.83 22.87 38.74
CA ALA A 65 -52.85 23.87 39.82
C ALA A 65 -51.75 23.56 40.85
N GLN A 66 -50.66 24.34 40.84
CA GLN A 66 -50.09 24.97 42.04
C GLN A 66 -48.84 25.76 41.67
N ALA A 67 -49.08 27.05 41.40
CA ALA A 67 -48.08 28.09 41.50
C ALA A 67 -47.93 28.51 42.97
N GLY A 68 -46.72 28.89 43.37
CA GLY A 68 -46.51 29.88 44.43
C GLY A 68 -45.53 29.48 45.53
N ARG A 69 -44.65 30.44 45.85
CA ARG A 69 -43.60 30.45 46.89
C ARG A 69 -42.35 29.71 46.40
N TRP A 70 -41.19 30.34 46.17
CA TRP A 70 -40.48 31.28 47.03
C TRP A 70 -39.61 32.25 46.20
N ARG A 71 -39.86 33.55 46.33
CA ARG A 71 -38.89 34.63 46.10
C ARG A 71 -38.79 35.41 47.40
N ALA A 72 -37.62 35.43 48.02
CA ALA A 72 -37.09 36.59 48.75
C ALA A 72 -35.67 36.30 49.28
N SER A 73 -34.83 37.33 49.19
CA SER A 73 -33.61 37.59 49.97
C SER A 73 -32.31 36.91 49.56
N ALA A 74 -31.47 37.64 48.80
CA ALA A 74 -30.24 38.24 49.35
C ALA A 74 -29.52 39.05 48.26
N GLU A 75 -29.78 40.36 48.24
CA GLU A 75 -28.93 41.34 47.54
C GLU A 75 -27.79 41.74 48.48
N GLY A 76 -26.56 41.62 48.00
CA GLY A 76 -25.37 42.21 48.60
C GLY A 76 -24.35 42.52 47.49
N PRO A 77 -23.65 43.67 47.52
CA PRO A 77 -22.77 44.07 46.44
C PRO A 77 -21.51 43.18 46.36
N PRO A 78 -21.02 42.86 45.15
CA PRO A 78 -19.86 41.99 44.97
C PRO A 78 -18.54 42.71 45.35
N PRO A 79 -17.53 41.96 45.83
CA PRO A 79 -16.20 42.51 46.13
C PRO A 79 -15.46 42.92 44.85
N PRO A 80 -14.54 43.90 44.92
CA PRO A 80 -13.75 44.34 43.77
C PRO A 80 -12.84 43.22 43.26
N PRO A 81 -12.57 43.16 41.93
CA PRO A 81 -11.74 42.12 41.34
C PRO A 81 -10.29 42.24 41.80
N PRO A 82 -9.60 41.11 42.05
CA PRO A 82 -8.17 41.13 42.37
C PRO A 82 -7.38 41.67 41.16
N THR A 83 -6.49 42.62 41.42
CA THR A 83 -5.57 43.18 40.44
C THR A 83 -4.63 42.09 39.91
N ALA A 84 -4.92 41.62 38.69
CA ALA A 84 -4.11 40.63 38.00
C ALA A 84 -2.93 41.31 37.28
N ARG A 85 -1.68 41.07 37.73
CA ARG A 85 -0.42 41.11 36.97
C ARG A 85 0.74 40.74 37.93
N PRO A 86 1.29 39.51 37.81
CA PRO A 86 2.45 39.28 36.93
C PRO A 86 2.37 37.99 36.09
N TRP A 87 1.26 37.26 36.14
CA TRP A 87 1.17 35.92 35.54
C TRP A 87 1.17 35.89 34.01
N ARG A 88 0.80 36.99 33.34
CA ARG A 88 0.77 37.05 31.87
C ARG A 88 2.17 37.03 31.25
N GLU A 89 3.16 37.60 31.93
CA GLU A 89 4.55 37.60 31.46
C GLU A 89 5.20 36.23 31.71
N ALA A 90 4.91 35.61 32.86
CA ALA A 90 5.33 34.23 33.14
C ALA A 90 4.70 33.22 32.17
N ALA A 91 3.41 33.39 31.84
CA ALA A 91 2.72 32.53 30.87
C ALA A 91 3.26 32.72 29.45
N ALA A 92 3.57 33.95 29.04
CA ALA A 92 4.17 34.22 27.73
C ALA A 92 5.59 33.65 27.62
N ALA A 93 6.40 33.77 28.66
CA ALA A 93 7.75 33.17 28.70
C ALA A 93 7.69 31.63 28.68
N LEU A 94 6.73 31.03 29.40
CA LEU A 94 6.53 29.58 29.37
C LEU A 94 6.03 29.10 28.00
N LEU A 95 5.11 29.83 27.37
CA LEU A 95 4.60 29.51 26.04
C LEU A 95 5.70 29.63 24.97
N ALA A 96 6.56 30.65 25.09
CA ALA A 96 7.72 30.82 24.21
C ALA A 96 8.75 29.71 24.42
N ALA A 97 9.02 29.29 25.66
CA ALA A 97 9.90 28.16 25.95
C ALA A 97 9.34 26.83 25.43
N VAL A 98 8.02 26.61 25.54
CA VAL A 98 7.33 25.44 24.97
C VAL A 98 7.32 25.47 23.45
N LEU A 99 7.15 26.64 22.82
CA LEU A 99 7.22 26.79 21.36
C LEU A 99 8.64 26.57 20.83
N VAL A 100 9.67 27.05 21.53
CA VAL A 100 11.08 26.80 21.17
C VAL A 100 11.43 25.32 21.36
N ALA A 101 10.98 24.69 22.45
CA ALA A 101 11.14 23.25 22.68
C ALA A 101 10.32 22.37 21.71
N ALA A 102 9.18 22.86 21.20
CA ALA A 102 8.38 22.20 20.17
C ALA A 102 8.92 22.43 18.74
N SER A 103 9.70 23.49 18.52
CA SER A 103 10.41 23.76 17.25
C SER A 103 11.74 23.02 17.12
N ALA A 104 12.29 22.53 18.24
CA ALA A 104 13.28 21.48 18.23
C ALA A 104 12.55 20.15 17.98
N ALA A 105 12.36 19.82 16.71
CA ALA A 105 11.79 18.54 16.31
C ALA A 105 12.48 17.40 17.09
N PRO A 106 11.73 16.41 17.61
CA PRO A 106 12.36 15.27 18.26
C PRO A 106 13.33 14.60 17.27
N PRO A 107 14.50 14.11 17.73
CA PRO A 107 15.36 13.29 16.89
C PRO A 107 14.53 12.13 16.34
N GLN A 108 14.72 11.81 15.07
CA GLN A 108 14.02 10.79 14.29
C GLN A 108 14.29 9.36 14.81
N ALA A 109 14.05 9.09 16.08
CA ALA A 109 14.24 7.81 16.73
C ALA A 109 12.97 6.95 16.63
N GLN A 110 12.58 6.61 15.40
CA GLN A 110 11.72 5.46 15.11
C GLN A 110 12.19 4.74 13.82
N ALA A 111 13.51 4.57 13.70
CA ALA A 111 14.16 3.59 12.82
C ALA A 111 14.74 2.49 13.72
N ARG A 112 13.87 1.69 14.35
CA ARG A 112 14.31 0.58 15.23
C ARG A 112 13.93 -0.80 14.71
N ASP A 113 13.48 -0.87 13.46
CA ASP A 113 13.22 -2.09 12.71
C ASP A 113 13.93 -1.94 11.37
N GLY A 114 15.19 -2.39 11.30
CA GLY A 114 16.21 -2.06 10.29
C GLY A 114 15.90 -2.46 8.84
N THR A 115 14.85 -1.90 8.25
CA THR A 115 14.46 -2.02 6.82
C THR A 115 13.88 -0.69 6.30
N VAL A 116 14.42 0.43 6.77
CA VAL A 116 13.87 1.76 6.49
C VAL A 116 14.29 2.21 5.09
N SER A 117 13.38 2.01 4.14
CA SER A 117 13.23 2.85 2.95
C SER A 117 12.86 4.28 3.36
N PRO A 118 12.76 5.29 2.45
CA PRO A 118 12.23 6.59 2.85
C PRO A 118 10.83 6.31 3.41
N PRO A 119 10.20 7.21 4.16
CA PRO A 119 8.80 6.99 4.47
C PRO A 119 8.04 6.90 3.12
N THR A 120 7.83 5.69 2.61
CA THR A 120 6.48 5.21 2.37
C THR A 120 5.78 5.62 3.65
N CYS A 121 4.88 6.59 3.51
CA CYS A 121 4.45 7.52 4.56
C CYS A 121 3.69 6.88 5.74
N VAL A 122 3.72 5.55 5.77
CA VAL A 122 3.25 4.59 6.75
C VAL A 122 3.71 4.90 8.18
N SER A 123 4.76 5.70 8.40
CA SER A 123 5.22 6.10 9.75
C SER A 123 4.71 7.45 10.25
N ILE A 124 4.07 8.27 9.40
CA ILE A 124 3.67 9.62 9.78
C ILE A 124 2.17 9.66 10.08
N LEU A 125 1.75 10.35 11.14
CA LEU A 125 0.33 10.64 11.38
C LEU A 125 -0.19 11.46 10.18
N ASN A 126 -1.03 10.90 9.32
CA ASN A 126 -1.55 11.56 8.11
C ASN A 126 -0.48 11.85 7.02
N ALA A 127 -0.01 10.79 6.36
CA ALA A 127 0.72 10.77 5.10
C ALA A 127 0.18 11.74 4.05
N ALA A 128 -1.14 11.85 3.85
CA ALA A 128 -1.67 12.75 2.82
C ALA A 128 -1.28 14.22 3.06
N VAL A 129 -1.17 14.62 4.34
CA VAL A 129 -0.75 15.97 4.73
C VAL A 129 0.77 16.08 4.89
N ASN A 130 1.42 15.03 5.40
CA ASN A 130 2.82 15.09 5.82
C ASN A 130 3.82 14.46 4.85
N CYS A 131 3.34 13.86 3.77
CA CYS A 131 4.14 13.39 2.66
C CYS A 131 3.64 13.99 1.36
N PRO A 132 4.11 15.20 1.02
CA PRO A 132 3.82 15.75 -0.29
C PRO A 132 4.30 14.79 -1.37
N ALA A 133 3.59 14.80 -2.50
CA ALA A 133 4.03 14.11 -3.70
C ALA A 133 5.48 14.48 -3.98
N ARG A 134 6.30 13.48 -4.31
CA ARG A 134 7.67 13.76 -4.75
C ARG A 134 7.62 14.65 -5.99
N PRO A 135 8.44 15.70 -6.07
CA PRO A 135 8.54 16.47 -7.30
C PRO A 135 8.95 15.51 -8.43
N SER A 136 8.39 15.72 -9.62
CA SER A 136 8.73 14.86 -10.77
C SER A 136 10.20 15.03 -11.20
N LYS A 137 10.86 16.12 -10.77
CA LYS A 137 12.25 16.46 -11.10
C LYS A 137 13.06 16.76 -9.84
N GLY A 138 14.35 16.43 -9.89
CA GLY A 138 15.32 16.80 -8.85
C GLY A 138 15.30 15.90 -7.61
N GLY A 139 14.58 14.78 -7.65
CA GLY A 139 14.59 13.79 -6.57
C GLY A 139 15.98 13.20 -6.37
N MET A 140 16.74 12.97 -7.45
CA MET A 140 18.14 12.52 -7.37
C MET A 140 19.02 13.53 -6.63
N GLY A 141 18.98 14.80 -7.02
CA GLY A 141 19.80 15.84 -6.39
C GLY A 141 19.45 16.03 -4.91
N ASN A 142 18.17 15.92 -4.56
CA ASN A 142 17.74 15.90 -3.16
C ASN A 142 18.28 14.66 -2.42
N ALA A 143 18.16 13.46 -2.99
CA ALA A 143 18.66 12.24 -2.37
C ALA A 143 20.18 12.29 -2.13
N GLU A 144 20.97 12.76 -3.11
CA GLU A 144 22.41 12.97 -2.96
C GLU A 144 22.75 13.98 -1.85
N ALA A 145 21.99 15.08 -1.77
CA ALA A 145 22.14 16.05 -0.69
C ALA A 145 21.84 15.43 0.68
N GLN A 146 20.83 14.56 0.77
CA GLN A 146 20.48 13.84 2.00
C GLN A 146 21.52 12.78 2.38
N VAL A 147 22.12 12.06 1.41
CA VAL A 147 23.27 11.18 1.67
C VAL A 147 24.39 11.97 2.32
N LYS A 148 24.73 13.13 1.76
CA LYS A 148 25.80 13.99 2.29
C LYS A 148 25.48 14.49 3.70
N ALA A 149 24.23 14.89 3.96
CA ALA A 149 23.77 15.31 5.28
C ALA A 149 23.83 14.16 6.30
N ALA A 150 23.36 12.97 5.92
CA ALA A 150 23.40 11.76 6.74
C ALA A 150 24.83 11.34 7.08
N GLN A 151 25.75 11.41 6.11
CA GLN A 151 27.17 11.12 6.33
C GLN A 151 27.82 12.13 7.29
N ALA A 152 27.45 13.41 7.20
CA ALA A 152 27.93 14.42 8.13
C ALA A 152 27.42 14.17 9.56
N GLN A 153 26.16 13.75 9.72
CA GLN A 153 25.59 13.37 11.01
C GLN A 153 26.26 12.14 11.60
N LEU A 154 26.47 11.10 10.78
CA LEU A 154 27.20 9.90 11.21
C LEU A 154 28.61 10.25 11.69
N ALA A 155 29.35 11.06 10.91
CA ALA A 155 30.69 11.50 11.28
C ALA A 155 30.73 12.39 12.54
N ALA A 156 29.67 13.14 12.82
CA ALA A 156 29.53 13.90 14.07
C ALA A 156 29.25 12.97 15.26
N ALA A 157 28.32 12.02 15.10
CA ALA A 157 27.98 11.03 16.14
C ALA A 157 29.17 10.13 16.50
N GLU A 158 29.98 9.73 15.51
CA GLU A 158 31.22 8.97 15.73
C GLU A 158 32.26 9.76 16.54
N LYS A 159 32.27 11.09 16.43
CA LYS A 159 33.17 11.96 17.21
C LYS A 159 32.69 12.21 18.64
N GLU A 160 31.37 12.24 18.87
CA GLU A 160 30.85 12.74 20.14
C GLU A 160 30.89 11.72 21.28
N GLU A 161 30.62 10.40 21.13
CA GLU A 161 30.61 9.53 22.33
C GLU A 161 30.63 8.00 22.03
N GLY A 162 31.80 7.45 21.69
CA GLY A 162 32.05 6.00 21.76
C GLY A 162 31.28 5.14 20.75
N GLY A 163 31.09 5.63 19.52
CA GLY A 163 30.54 4.91 18.36
C GLY A 163 29.10 5.29 18.02
N ALA A 164 28.74 5.19 16.74
CA ALA A 164 27.39 5.45 16.23
C ALA A 164 26.38 4.51 16.91
N LYS A 165 25.48 5.08 17.73
CA LYS A 165 24.54 4.32 18.57
C LYS A 165 23.08 4.47 18.15
N ASN A 166 22.72 5.34 17.19
CA ASN A 166 21.33 5.73 16.95
C ASN A 166 20.89 5.63 15.47
N GLY A 167 21.22 4.54 14.78
CA GLY A 167 20.69 4.30 13.43
C GLY A 167 21.19 5.28 12.37
N GLU A 168 22.21 6.10 12.66
CA GLU A 168 22.77 7.05 11.70
C GLU A 168 23.37 6.32 10.49
N ALA A 169 23.97 5.14 10.71
CA ALA A 169 24.47 4.28 9.64
C ALA A 169 23.33 3.72 8.77
N GLU A 170 22.21 3.36 9.38
CA GLU A 170 21.00 2.91 8.66
C GLU A 170 20.43 4.04 7.82
N PHE A 171 20.45 5.28 8.33
CA PHE A 171 20.00 6.45 7.60
C PHE A 171 20.87 6.76 6.37
N VAL A 172 22.21 6.59 6.48
CA VAL A 172 23.12 6.69 5.33
C VAL A 172 22.83 5.58 4.31
N ALA A 173 22.77 4.33 4.75
CA ALA A 173 22.51 3.18 3.87
C ALA A 173 21.18 3.33 3.14
N PHE A 174 20.17 3.85 3.84
CA PHE A 174 18.87 4.17 3.29
C PHE A 174 18.98 5.18 2.13
N TRP A 175 19.55 6.37 2.34
CA TRP A 175 19.64 7.37 1.27
C TRP A 175 20.53 6.91 0.10
N GLN A 176 21.53 6.08 0.36
CA GLN A 176 22.32 5.43 -0.70
C GLN A 176 21.49 4.47 -1.55
N ALA A 177 20.64 3.65 -0.91
CA ALA A 177 19.69 2.79 -1.61
C ALA A 177 18.70 3.63 -2.44
N GLU A 178 18.27 4.78 -1.93
CA GLU A 178 17.39 5.69 -2.65
C GLU A 178 18.06 6.29 -3.91
N VAL A 179 19.31 6.76 -3.80
CA VAL A 179 20.09 7.23 -4.96
C VAL A 179 20.19 6.12 -6.02
N LYS A 180 20.48 4.88 -5.60
CA LYS A 180 20.54 3.71 -6.50
C LYS A 180 19.18 3.44 -7.16
N ARG A 181 18.07 3.56 -6.44
CA ARG A 181 16.72 3.36 -6.97
C ARG A 181 16.34 4.43 -8.00
N LEU A 182 16.67 5.68 -7.72
CA LEU A 182 16.46 6.79 -8.64
C LEU A 182 17.34 6.66 -9.89
N SER A 183 18.57 6.14 -9.76
CA SER A 183 19.44 5.90 -10.93
C SER A 183 18.87 4.81 -11.83
N MET A 184 18.41 3.69 -11.25
CA MET A 184 17.71 2.63 -11.99
C MET A 184 16.46 3.17 -12.69
N THR A 185 15.71 4.05 -12.03
CA THR A 185 14.51 4.69 -12.60
C THR A 185 14.86 5.56 -13.79
N ARG A 186 15.89 6.40 -13.68
CA ARG A 186 16.36 7.25 -14.78
C ARG A 186 16.78 6.43 -16.00
N ASP A 187 17.55 5.36 -15.79
CA ASP A 187 18.03 4.51 -16.88
C ASP A 187 16.88 3.73 -17.53
N TYR A 188 15.97 3.18 -16.73
CA TYR A 188 14.73 2.55 -17.19
C TYR A 188 13.90 3.51 -18.04
N LEU A 189 13.73 4.74 -17.57
CA LEU A 189 12.89 5.73 -18.19
C LEU A 189 13.49 6.24 -19.51
N LYS A 190 14.82 6.33 -19.61
CA LYS A 190 15.50 6.59 -20.89
C LYS A 190 15.24 5.47 -21.90
N GLY A 191 15.32 4.21 -21.46
CA GLY A 191 15.01 3.04 -22.29
C GLY A 191 13.56 3.05 -22.78
N ILE A 192 12.60 3.18 -21.86
CA ILE A 192 11.17 3.13 -22.21
C ILE A 192 10.76 4.27 -23.14
N ARG A 193 11.34 5.47 -22.96
CA ARG A 193 11.11 6.58 -23.90
C ARG A 193 11.65 6.28 -25.29
N SER A 194 12.87 5.76 -25.38
CA SER A 194 13.46 5.38 -26.66
C SER A 194 12.60 4.33 -27.38
N GLU A 195 12.03 3.38 -26.65
CA GLU A 195 11.18 2.33 -27.20
C GLU A 195 9.78 2.85 -27.61
N LEU A 196 9.14 3.68 -26.77
CA LEU A 196 7.79 4.19 -27.01
C LEU A 196 7.76 5.35 -28.02
N PHE A 197 8.77 6.23 -28.03
CA PHE A 197 8.79 7.44 -28.85
C PHE A 197 9.86 7.44 -29.96
N GLY A 198 10.87 6.56 -29.90
CA GLY A 198 12.00 6.58 -30.84
C GLY A 198 11.71 6.07 -32.25
N GLY A 199 10.56 5.41 -32.47
CA GLY A 199 10.22 4.78 -33.75
C GLY A 199 9.79 5.72 -34.89
N GLY A 200 9.80 7.05 -34.69
CA GLY A 200 9.12 7.98 -35.60
C GLY A 200 9.97 8.95 -36.43
N GLN A 201 11.28 9.08 -36.18
CA GLN A 201 12.07 10.19 -36.78
C GLN A 201 13.08 9.81 -37.87
N GLY A 202 13.27 8.52 -38.17
CA GLY A 202 14.07 8.08 -39.31
C GLY A 202 13.19 7.34 -40.31
N GLY A 203 12.99 7.89 -41.51
CA GLY A 203 12.17 7.34 -42.60
C GLY A 203 12.65 6.01 -43.22
N SER A 204 13.30 5.15 -42.42
CA SER A 204 13.65 3.80 -42.79
C SER A 204 12.42 2.92 -42.58
N ALA A 205 11.85 2.40 -43.67
CA ALA A 205 10.75 1.45 -43.61
C ALA A 205 11.08 0.31 -42.62
N PRO A 206 10.16 -0.08 -41.74
CA PRO A 206 10.39 -1.14 -40.77
C PRO A 206 10.84 -2.40 -41.49
N SER A 207 12.00 -2.94 -41.12
CA SER A 207 12.46 -4.24 -41.59
C SER A 207 11.36 -5.27 -41.36
N SER A 208 11.08 -6.10 -42.37
CA SER A 208 9.92 -7.00 -42.46
C SER A 208 9.82 -8.10 -41.40
N GLU A 209 10.75 -8.15 -40.43
CA GLU A 209 10.52 -8.83 -39.16
C GLU A 209 9.84 -7.84 -38.21
N ALA A 210 8.51 -7.79 -38.31
CA ALA A 210 7.64 -6.87 -37.59
C ALA A 210 7.88 -6.91 -36.07
N SER A 211 8.78 -6.05 -35.58
CA SER A 211 8.96 -5.81 -34.17
C SER A 211 7.62 -5.32 -33.62
N LYS A 212 7.02 -6.12 -32.73
CA LYS A 212 5.74 -5.76 -32.11
C LYS A 212 5.91 -4.39 -31.44
N PRO A 213 4.94 -3.48 -31.58
CA PRO A 213 5.10 -2.12 -31.10
C PRO A 213 5.32 -2.11 -29.58
N ALA A 214 6.16 -1.18 -29.12
CA ALA A 214 6.45 -0.99 -27.70
C ALA A 214 5.14 -0.81 -26.90
N ARG A 215 5.01 -1.49 -25.76
CA ARG A 215 3.86 -1.41 -24.86
C ARG A 215 4.30 -1.35 -23.41
N TRP A 216 3.63 -0.53 -22.63
CA TRP A 216 3.89 -0.35 -21.21
C TRP A 216 2.58 -0.34 -20.41
N ILE A 217 2.49 -1.14 -19.36
CA ILE A 217 1.34 -1.17 -18.45
C ILE A 217 1.53 -0.05 -17.43
N SER A 218 0.66 0.96 -17.45
CA SER A 218 0.91 2.22 -16.74
C SER A 218 0.00 2.47 -15.55
N ARG A 219 -1.22 1.89 -15.56
CA ARG A 219 -2.22 2.25 -14.56
C ARG A 219 -3.28 1.18 -14.33
N LEU A 220 -3.78 1.11 -13.10
CA LEU A 220 -5.03 0.47 -12.72
C LEU A 220 -6.06 1.57 -12.43
N ALA A 221 -7.16 1.61 -13.16
CA ALA A 221 -8.32 2.42 -12.81
C ALA A 221 -9.28 1.59 -11.93
N ILE A 222 -9.81 2.18 -10.87
CA ILE A 222 -10.86 1.59 -10.02
C ILE A 222 -11.96 2.61 -9.75
N ALA A 223 -13.20 2.13 -9.59
CA ALA A 223 -14.33 2.96 -9.21
C ALA A 223 -14.75 2.63 -7.76
N VAL A 224 -14.76 3.63 -6.89
CA VAL A 224 -15.03 3.46 -5.45
C VAL A 224 -16.07 4.46 -4.95
N PRO A 225 -16.86 4.11 -3.92
CA PRO A 225 -17.87 5.00 -3.36
C PRO A 225 -17.28 6.22 -2.63
N ASP A 226 -16.10 6.07 -2.03
CA ASP A 226 -15.40 7.11 -1.28
C ASP A 226 -13.94 7.20 -1.75
N VAL A 227 -13.66 8.19 -2.61
CA VAL A 227 -12.35 8.38 -3.22
C VAL A 227 -11.29 8.74 -2.18
N GLU A 228 -11.62 9.61 -1.23
CA GLU A 228 -10.64 10.10 -0.24
C GLU A 228 -10.26 9.00 0.75
N LYS A 229 -11.23 8.19 1.18
CA LYS A 229 -10.95 7.03 2.01
C LYS A 229 -10.05 6.01 1.28
N GLU A 230 -10.30 5.77 0.00
CA GLU A 230 -9.46 4.90 -0.82
C GLU A 230 -8.05 5.48 -1.01
N VAL A 231 -7.92 6.77 -1.33
CA VAL A 231 -6.63 7.47 -1.42
C VAL A 231 -5.85 7.34 -0.11
N ASN A 232 -6.52 7.53 1.03
CA ASN A 232 -5.89 7.38 2.35
C ASN A 232 -5.38 5.96 2.58
N PHE A 233 -6.10 4.93 2.13
CA PHE A 233 -5.60 3.56 2.21
C PHE A 233 -4.31 3.36 1.41
N TRP A 234 -4.31 3.75 0.13
CA TRP A 234 -3.10 3.60 -0.71
C TRP A 234 -1.92 4.42 -0.19
N CYS A 235 -2.16 5.61 0.36
CA CYS A 235 -1.10 6.46 0.89
C CYS A 235 -0.59 6.03 2.27
N GLU A 236 -1.49 5.77 3.23
CA GLU A 236 -1.14 5.46 4.62
C GLU A 236 -0.74 4.00 4.83
N ALA A 237 -1.48 3.08 4.23
CA ALA A 237 -1.30 1.66 4.47
C ALA A 237 -0.28 1.05 3.52
N VAL A 238 -0.38 1.37 2.23
CA VAL A 238 0.47 0.82 1.17
C VAL A 238 1.72 1.67 0.91
N GLY A 239 1.67 2.96 1.24
CA GLY A 239 2.83 3.86 1.13
C GLY A 239 2.97 4.59 -0.20
N MET A 240 1.91 4.68 -1.00
CA MET A 240 1.85 5.51 -2.20
C MET A 240 1.74 7.00 -1.85
N GLN A 241 1.76 7.85 -2.88
CA GLN A 241 1.57 9.29 -2.79
C GLN A 241 0.54 9.74 -3.83
N ARG A 242 -0.24 10.78 -3.50
CA ARG A 242 -1.21 11.40 -4.42
C ARG A 242 -0.47 12.33 -5.39
N TYR A 243 -0.57 12.06 -6.68
CA TYR A 243 0.12 12.80 -7.75
C TYR A 243 -0.78 13.73 -8.56
N ALA A 244 -2.06 13.42 -8.67
CA ALA A 244 -3.00 14.24 -9.43
C ALA A 244 -4.41 14.12 -8.86
N ASP A 245 -5.14 15.23 -8.95
CA ASP A 245 -6.60 15.26 -8.84
C ASP A 245 -7.19 15.17 -10.25
N LEU A 246 -8.19 14.30 -10.40
CA LEU A 246 -8.85 14.08 -11.67
C LEU A 246 -10.15 14.88 -11.73
N PRO A 247 -10.55 15.36 -12.93
CA PRO A 247 -11.87 15.92 -13.14
C PRO A 247 -12.96 14.97 -12.63
N GLY A 248 -13.96 15.52 -11.95
CA GLY A 248 -15.03 14.73 -11.35
C GLY A 248 -14.72 14.16 -9.96
N GLY A 249 -13.64 14.59 -9.31
CA GLY A 249 -13.34 14.22 -7.91
C GLY A 249 -12.61 12.89 -7.75
N GLY A 250 -11.92 12.44 -8.80
CA GLY A 250 -11.01 11.29 -8.72
C GLY A 250 -9.58 11.72 -8.32
N ALA A 251 -8.69 10.74 -8.16
CA ALA A 251 -7.29 10.97 -7.86
C ALA A 251 -6.38 9.92 -8.51
N VAL A 252 -5.09 10.24 -8.66
CA VAL A 252 -4.05 9.28 -9.04
C VAL A 252 -3.05 9.16 -7.91
N VAL A 253 -2.80 7.93 -7.46
CA VAL A 253 -1.78 7.60 -6.45
C VAL A 253 -0.73 6.66 -7.05
N ALA A 254 0.53 6.77 -6.63
CA ALA A 254 1.63 5.93 -7.10
C ALA A 254 2.81 5.94 -6.10
N PHE A 255 3.77 5.03 -6.26
CA PHE A 255 5.02 5.03 -5.46
C PHE A 255 6.07 6.06 -5.93
N GLY A 256 5.86 6.62 -7.12
CA GLY A 256 6.69 7.63 -7.75
C GLY A 256 5.88 8.33 -8.85
N PRO A 257 6.43 9.36 -9.51
CA PRO A 257 5.71 10.07 -10.56
C PRO A 257 5.25 9.11 -11.67
N PRO A 258 3.95 9.07 -12.03
CA PRO A 258 3.47 8.13 -13.04
C PRO A 258 3.74 8.57 -14.48
N GLY A 259 4.15 9.83 -14.68
CA GLY A 259 4.34 10.44 -15.99
C GLY A 259 5.59 9.96 -16.75
N LEU A 260 5.60 10.23 -18.05
CA LEU A 260 6.73 9.97 -18.96
C LEU A 260 7.36 11.25 -19.52
N ALA A 261 7.07 12.44 -19.00
CA ALA A 261 7.52 13.72 -19.58
C ALA A 261 9.02 14.00 -19.42
N GLU A 262 9.67 14.59 -20.44
CA GLU A 262 11.13 14.76 -20.46
C GLU A 262 11.71 15.40 -19.18
N GLY A 263 12.77 14.78 -18.64
CA GLY A 263 13.39 15.17 -17.38
C GLY A 263 12.70 14.67 -16.12
N ASP A 264 11.55 14.00 -16.22
CA ASP A 264 10.91 13.36 -15.06
C ASP A 264 11.67 12.12 -14.57
N GLU A 265 11.57 11.86 -13.27
CA GLU A 265 11.99 10.64 -12.56
C GLU A 265 10.79 9.69 -12.39
N GLY A 266 10.01 9.50 -13.47
CA GLY A 266 8.70 8.86 -13.44
C GLY A 266 8.64 7.41 -13.93
N ALA A 267 7.63 7.10 -14.74
CA ALA A 267 7.29 5.76 -15.23
C ALA A 267 6.94 4.74 -14.12
N PHE A 268 6.34 5.22 -13.04
CA PHE A 268 5.73 4.36 -12.02
C PHE A 268 4.29 4.02 -12.38
N PHE A 269 3.86 2.83 -11.97
CA PHE A 269 2.49 2.40 -12.11
C PHE A 269 1.58 3.20 -11.17
N GLY A 270 0.52 3.76 -11.74
CA GLY A 270 -0.48 4.51 -10.99
C GLY A 270 -1.73 3.70 -10.66
N VAL A 271 -2.40 4.05 -9.56
CA VAL A 271 -3.78 3.68 -9.28
C VAL A 271 -4.63 4.93 -9.47
N GLU A 272 -5.50 4.92 -10.48
CA GLU A 272 -6.49 5.96 -10.76
C GLU A 272 -7.80 5.59 -10.07
N ILE A 273 -8.14 6.38 -9.05
CA ILE A 273 -9.28 6.18 -8.19
C ILE A 273 -10.36 7.15 -8.66
N ARG A 274 -11.48 6.61 -9.13
CA ARG A 274 -12.62 7.39 -9.60
C ARG A 274 -13.82 7.20 -8.66
N PRO A 275 -14.67 8.21 -8.48
CA PRO A 275 -15.93 8.00 -7.78
C PRO A 275 -16.82 7.04 -8.57
N THR A 276 -17.59 6.21 -7.87
CA THR A 276 -18.67 5.42 -8.48
C THR A 276 -19.76 6.37 -8.97
N LEU A 277 -19.66 6.79 -10.23
CA LEU A 277 -20.72 7.58 -10.88
C LEU A 277 -21.83 6.66 -11.38
N PRO A 278 -23.10 7.11 -11.37
CA PRO A 278 -24.15 6.45 -12.14
C PRO A 278 -23.74 6.47 -13.61
N SER A 279 -23.53 5.27 -14.17
CA SER A 279 -22.91 4.99 -15.47
C SER A 279 -23.25 6.02 -16.57
N PRO A 280 -22.29 6.87 -17.02
CA PRO A 280 -22.40 7.58 -18.28
C PRO A 280 -21.94 6.69 -19.46
N ALA A 281 -22.41 7.02 -20.66
CA ALA A 281 -22.27 6.21 -21.88
C ALA A 281 -20.82 5.92 -22.30
N ALA A 282 -20.64 4.72 -22.86
CA ALA A 282 -19.38 4.09 -23.22
C ALA A 282 -18.47 4.94 -24.11
N GLY A 283 -17.25 5.22 -23.62
CA GLY A 283 -16.10 5.46 -24.48
C GLY A 283 -15.52 4.16 -25.03
N ALA A 284 -14.72 4.25 -26.10
CA ALA A 284 -14.08 3.10 -26.74
C ALA A 284 -13.12 2.38 -25.77
N SER A 285 -13.64 1.36 -25.10
CA SER A 285 -12.90 0.47 -24.20
C SER A 285 -13.15 -0.96 -24.63
N THR A 286 -12.15 -1.82 -24.49
CA THR A 286 -12.34 -3.25 -24.76
C THR A 286 -12.65 -3.93 -23.45
N ALA A 287 -13.87 -4.44 -23.33
CA ALA A 287 -14.21 -5.34 -22.27
C ALA A 287 -13.48 -6.67 -22.52
N LEU A 288 -12.65 -7.12 -21.57
CA LEU A 288 -12.05 -8.46 -21.60
C LEU A 288 -13.08 -9.53 -21.16
N GLY A 289 -14.30 -9.48 -21.71
CA GLY A 289 -15.38 -10.39 -21.33
C GLY A 289 -15.70 -10.37 -19.82
N ALA A 290 -15.93 -11.56 -19.24
CA ALA A 290 -16.25 -11.76 -17.82
C ALA A 290 -15.03 -11.65 -16.88
N THR A 291 -13.97 -10.96 -17.29
CA THR A 291 -12.76 -10.75 -16.49
C THR A 291 -13.04 -9.84 -15.31
N LYS A 292 -12.52 -10.19 -14.12
CA LYS A 292 -12.62 -9.40 -12.89
C LYS A 292 -11.24 -9.17 -12.29
N LEU A 293 -11.11 -8.13 -11.46
CA LEU A 293 -9.90 -7.98 -10.66
C LEU A 293 -9.83 -9.09 -9.62
N SER A 294 -8.66 -9.72 -9.47
CA SER A 294 -8.39 -10.69 -8.41
C SER A 294 -7.66 -10.01 -7.25
N PHE A 295 -6.46 -9.50 -7.50
CA PHE A 295 -5.67 -8.72 -6.53
C PHE A 295 -4.61 -7.88 -7.23
N VAL A 296 -4.03 -6.92 -6.50
CA VAL A 296 -2.80 -6.21 -6.88
C VAL A 296 -1.66 -6.75 -6.03
N GLN A 297 -0.51 -7.07 -6.63
CA GLN A 297 0.67 -7.50 -5.88
C GLN A 297 1.69 -6.38 -5.79
N VAL A 298 2.16 -6.12 -4.57
CA VAL A 298 3.09 -5.04 -4.25
C VAL A 298 4.26 -5.59 -3.44
N ALA A 299 5.48 -5.22 -3.83
CA ALA A 299 6.71 -5.51 -3.10
C ALA A 299 7.20 -4.22 -2.45
N THR A 300 6.86 -4.02 -1.17
CA THR A 300 7.23 -2.82 -0.45
C THR A 300 8.61 -2.97 0.17
N PRO A 301 9.46 -1.94 0.17
CA PRO A 301 10.78 -2.03 0.79
C PRO A 301 10.73 -2.05 2.32
N SER A 302 9.56 -1.74 2.91
CA SER A 302 9.31 -1.80 4.34
C SER A 302 8.07 -2.65 4.65
N LEU A 303 7.97 -3.15 5.88
CA LEU A 303 6.83 -3.90 6.36
C LEU A 303 5.56 -3.03 6.39
N ILE A 304 4.45 -3.57 5.88
CA ILE A 304 3.12 -2.96 6.00
C ILE A 304 2.73 -2.89 7.48
N ARG A 305 2.31 -1.70 7.94
CA ARG A 305 1.82 -1.52 9.31
C ARG A 305 0.33 -1.81 9.35
N ILE A 306 -0.07 -2.92 9.97
CA ILE A 306 -1.48 -3.33 10.10
C ILE A 306 -2.33 -2.22 10.76
N SER A 307 -1.77 -1.49 11.74
CA SER A 307 -2.48 -0.37 12.37
C SER A 307 -2.88 0.73 11.37
N LYS A 308 -2.08 0.95 10.32
CA LYS A 308 -2.38 1.90 9.24
C LYS A 308 -3.40 1.36 8.24
N VAL A 309 -3.37 0.05 7.97
CA VAL A 309 -4.42 -0.64 7.19
C VAL A 309 -5.78 -0.40 7.84
N VAL A 310 -5.91 -0.69 9.13
CA VAL A 310 -7.17 -0.53 9.87
C VAL A 310 -7.56 0.95 10.00
N ALA A 311 -6.62 1.84 10.32
CA ALA A 311 -6.90 3.27 10.49
C ALA A 311 -7.36 3.97 9.20
N SER A 312 -6.89 3.49 8.05
CA SER A 312 -7.36 3.97 6.73
C SER A 312 -8.66 3.28 6.28
N GLY A 313 -9.22 2.39 7.10
CA GLY A 313 -10.48 1.70 6.84
C GLY A 313 -10.38 0.49 5.92
N GLY A 314 -9.16 -0.02 5.72
CA GLY A 314 -8.92 -1.31 5.09
C GLY A 314 -9.07 -2.48 6.08
N GLU A 315 -8.97 -3.69 5.54
CA GLU A 315 -9.13 -4.95 6.27
C GLU A 315 -7.86 -5.81 6.11
N LEU A 316 -7.41 -6.45 7.19
CA LEU A 316 -6.39 -7.50 7.13
C LEU A 316 -7.09 -8.85 6.93
N ILE A 317 -6.83 -9.49 5.79
CA ILE A 317 -7.35 -10.83 5.48
C ILE A 317 -6.38 -11.89 6.02
N ASP A 318 -5.08 -11.72 5.77
CA ASP A 318 -4.00 -12.64 6.17
C ASP A 318 -2.68 -11.89 6.37
N GLY A 319 -1.77 -12.40 7.19
CA GLY A 319 -0.56 -11.71 7.65
C GLY A 319 0.62 -12.61 8.01
N TYR A 320 0.81 -13.75 7.34
CA TYR A 320 1.90 -14.67 7.63
C TYR A 320 3.00 -14.64 6.56
N GLY A 321 4.11 -13.94 6.83
CA GLY A 321 5.25 -13.81 5.91
C GLY A 321 5.01 -12.88 4.70
N TYR A 322 3.75 -12.69 4.32
CA TYR A 322 3.23 -11.65 3.45
C TYR A 322 1.94 -11.08 4.07
N TYR A 323 1.41 -10.01 3.50
CA TYR A 323 0.14 -9.42 3.91
C TYR A 323 -0.88 -9.54 2.78
N ASN A 324 -2.04 -10.11 3.09
CA ASN A 324 -3.23 -10.00 2.26
C ASN A 324 -4.16 -8.98 2.92
N ILE A 325 -4.31 -7.82 2.30
CA ILE A 325 -5.14 -6.73 2.81
C ILE A 325 -6.18 -6.34 1.78
N ARG A 326 -7.28 -5.74 2.22
CA ARG A 326 -8.34 -5.25 1.35
C ARG A 326 -8.55 -3.75 1.56
N SER A 327 -8.63 -3.01 0.47
CA SER A 327 -8.90 -1.58 0.49
C SER A 327 -10.37 -1.29 0.85
N PRO A 328 -10.71 -0.06 1.31
CA PRO A 328 -12.08 0.36 1.55
C PRO A 328 -13.02 0.19 0.34
N GLY A 329 -12.50 0.39 -0.87
CA GLY A 329 -13.19 0.16 -2.13
C GLY A 329 -13.30 -1.31 -2.54
N GLY A 330 -12.72 -2.21 -1.75
CA GLY A 330 -12.77 -3.65 -1.98
C GLY A 330 -11.65 -4.19 -2.86
N VAL A 331 -10.52 -3.49 -3.01
CA VAL A 331 -9.37 -4.01 -3.76
C VAL A 331 -8.52 -4.92 -2.87
N ASP A 332 -8.40 -6.19 -3.24
CA ASP A 332 -7.44 -7.09 -2.58
C ASP A 332 -6.01 -6.76 -3.01
N VAL A 333 -5.10 -6.63 -2.03
CA VAL A 333 -3.69 -6.31 -2.22
C VAL A 333 -2.84 -7.35 -1.49
N ARG A 334 -1.96 -8.01 -2.25
CA ARG A 334 -0.92 -8.89 -1.70
C ARG A 334 0.38 -8.11 -1.58
N ALA A 335 0.80 -7.82 -0.36
CA ALA A 335 2.01 -7.06 -0.08
C ALA A 335 3.07 -7.96 0.56
N TYR A 336 4.32 -7.86 0.10
CA TYR A 336 5.46 -8.56 0.69
C TYR A 336 6.69 -7.65 0.69
N VAL A 337 7.74 -8.01 1.44
CA VAL A 337 8.95 -7.18 1.54
C VAL A 337 9.95 -7.57 0.45
N ASP A 338 10.35 -6.60 -0.37
CA ASP A 338 11.41 -6.73 -1.38
C ASP A 338 11.86 -5.33 -1.86
N ASP A 339 13.00 -5.26 -2.53
CA ASP A 339 13.51 -4.04 -3.15
C ASP A 339 13.32 -4.09 -4.67
N ARG A 340 12.39 -3.26 -5.16
CA ARG A 340 12.07 -3.10 -6.58
C ARG A 340 12.04 -1.63 -6.97
N ARG A 341 12.34 -1.35 -8.24
CA ARG A 341 12.21 0.00 -8.82
C ARG A 341 10.78 0.51 -8.63
N ASP A 342 9.84 -0.22 -9.22
CA ASP A 342 8.40 -0.03 -9.02
C ASP A 342 7.92 -1.11 -8.05
N PRO A 343 7.46 -0.73 -6.84
CA PRO A 343 6.91 -1.66 -5.88
C PRO A 343 5.68 -2.41 -6.41
N VAL A 344 4.91 -1.86 -7.36
CA VAL A 344 3.83 -2.64 -7.97
C VAL A 344 4.45 -3.69 -8.88
N GLU A 345 4.17 -4.96 -8.61
CA GLU A 345 4.70 -6.07 -9.40
C GLU A 345 3.73 -6.48 -10.51
N LEU A 346 2.48 -6.74 -10.14
CA LEU A 346 1.48 -7.20 -11.09
C LEU A 346 0.05 -6.85 -10.66
N VAL A 347 -0.83 -6.88 -11.66
CA VAL A 347 -2.29 -6.85 -11.50
C VAL A 347 -2.82 -8.23 -11.90
N ALA A 348 -3.45 -8.94 -10.97
CA ALA A 348 -4.03 -10.24 -11.22
C ALA A 348 -5.50 -10.13 -11.62
N LEU A 349 -5.86 -10.80 -12.70
CA LEU A 349 -7.17 -10.77 -13.33
C LEU A 349 -7.76 -12.18 -13.31
N ALA A 350 -8.92 -12.34 -12.64
CA ALA A 350 -9.64 -13.59 -12.61
C ALA A 350 -10.51 -13.72 -13.87
N VAL A 351 -10.36 -14.83 -14.59
CA VAL A 351 -11.08 -15.09 -15.84
C VAL A 351 -11.67 -16.49 -15.81
N PRO A 352 -12.95 -16.69 -16.14
CA PRO A 352 -13.49 -18.04 -16.30
C PRO A 352 -12.66 -18.88 -17.29
N GLU A 353 -12.45 -20.16 -16.97
CA GLU A 353 -11.73 -21.08 -17.86
C GLU A 353 -12.43 -21.27 -19.22
N GLY A 354 -11.69 -21.84 -20.18
CA GLY A 354 -12.17 -22.12 -21.53
C GLY A 354 -12.13 -20.89 -22.43
N ALA A 355 -13.21 -20.68 -23.21
CA ALA A 355 -13.25 -19.64 -24.26
C ALA A 355 -13.03 -18.22 -23.72
N ALA A 356 -13.46 -17.92 -22.49
CA ALA A 356 -13.27 -16.59 -21.89
C ALA A 356 -11.80 -16.30 -21.58
N LEU A 357 -11.05 -17.29 -21.07
CA LEU A 357 -9.61 -17.17 -20.84
C LEU A 357 -8.84 -16.99 -22.16
N GLU A 358 -9.18 -17.75 -23.20
CA GLU A 358 -8.58 -17.61 -24.52
C GLU A 358 -8.87 -16.23 -25.14
N GLN A 359 -10.08 -15.71 -24.97
CA GLN A 359 -10.46 -14.38 -25.43
C GLN A 359 -9.70 -13.28 -24.67
N ALA A 360 -9.59 -13.39 -23.34
CA ALA A 360 -8.82 -12.44 -22.54
C ALA A 360 -7.32 -12.46 -22.94
N ALA A 361 -6.74 -13.65 -23.09
CA ALA A 361 -5.38 -13.85 -23.56
C ALA A 361 -5.14 -13.22 -24.92
N ARG A 362 -6.06 -13.42 -25.87
CA ARG A 362 -6.00 -12.81 -27.21
C ARG A 362 -6.11 -11.29 -27.14
N GLY A 363 -7.04 -10.76 -26.35
CA GLY A 363 -7.20 -9.32 -26.16
C GLY A 363 -5.94 -8.65 -25.62
N LEU A 364 -5.27 -9.25 -24.63
CA LEU A 364 -3.99 -8.74 -24.13
C LEU A 364 -2.88 -8.78 -25.21
N GLN A 365 -2.86 -9.81 -26.06
CA GLN A 365 -1.91 -9.89 -27.18
C GLN A 365 -2.19 -8.89 -28.29
N GLU A 366 -3.47 -8.63 -28.61
CA GLU A 366 -3.90 -7.60 -29.56
C GLU A 366 -3.54 -6.19 -29.06
N LEU A 367 -3.57 -5.99 -27.75
CA LEU A 367 -3.03 -4.79 -27.10
C LEU A 367 -1.49 -4.71 -27.15
N GLY A 368 -0.81 -5.77 -27.59
CA GLY A 368 0.63 -5.85 -27.78
C GLY A 368 1.40 -6.40 -26.58
N LEU A 369 0.72 -6.88 -25.53
CA LEU A 369 1.37 -7.55 -24.41
C LEU A 369 1.84 -8.95 -24.81
N GLN A 370 2.96 -9.40 -24.24
CA GLN A 370 3.56 -10.70 -24.55
C GLN A 370 3.39 -11.69 -23.40
N PRO A 371 2.98 -12.94 -23.67
CA PRO A 371 2.94 -13.98 -22.65
C PRO A 371 4.37 -14.32 -22.18
N GLN A 372 4.53 -14.47 -20.87
CA GLN A 372 5.79 -14.81 -20.20
C GLN A 372 5.77 -16.20 -19.56
N GLY A 373 4.67 -16.95 -19.75
CA GLY A 373 4.44 -18.25 -19.11
C GLY A 373 3.81 -18.12 -17.73
N PRO A 374 3.84 -19.19 -16.91
CA PRO A 374 3.28 -19.15 -15.57
C PRO A 374 4.07 -18.22 -14.65
N TYR A 375 3.39 -17.60 -13.70
CA TYR A 375 4.03 -16.79 -12.67
C TYR A 375 5.03 -17.63 -11.87
N LYS A 376 6.19 -17.04 -11.60
CA LYS A 376 7.24 -17.61 -10.75
C LYS A 376 7.55 -16.59 -9.68
N LEU A 377 7.74 -17.08 -8.45
CA LEU A 377 8.13 -16.23 -7.33
C LEU A 377 9.42 -15.49 -7.68
N VAL A 378 9.37 -14.16 -7.60
CA VAL A 378 10.50 -13.27 -7.84
C VAL A 378 11.45 -13.26 -6.64
N SER A 379 10.92 -13.45 -5.44
CA SER A 379 11.66 -13.56 -4.19
C SER A 379 11.16 -14.76 -3.37
N PRO A 380 11.71 -15.98 -3.59
CA PRO A 380 11.25 -17.19 -2.90
C PRO A 380 11.32 -17.11 -1.38
N GLU A 381 12.26 -16.34 -0.83
CA GLU A 381 12.44 -16.19 0.63
C GLU A 381 11.29 -15.40 1.26
N THR A 382 10.86 -14.31 0.63
CA THR A 382 9.81 -13.44 1.17
C THR A 382 8.41 -13.81 0.67
N GLN A 383 8.33 -14.50 -0.46
CA GLN A 383 7.06 -14.98 -1.05
C GLN A 383 6.78 -16.46 -0.74
N GLY A 384 7.67 -17.17 -0.05
CA GLY A 384 7.52 -18.61 0.22
C GLY A 384 6.28 -18.98 1.06
N TRP A 385 5.65 -17.99 1.69
CA TRP A 385 4.42 -18.12 2.45
C TRP A 385 3.15 -17.69 1.68
N MET A 386 3.31 -17.17 0.46
CA MET A 386 2.16 -16.80 -0.36
C MET A 386 1.44 -18.06 -0.83
N PRO A 387 0.09 -18.05 -0.88
CA PRO A 387 -0.66 -19.20 -1.35
C PRO A 387 -0.30 -19.50 -2.80
N ASP A 388 -0.19 -20.78 -3.10
CA ASP A 388 0.00 -21.27 -4.46
C ASP A 388 -1.05 -20.65 -5.39
N LEU A 389 -0.63 -20.34 -6.62
CA LEU A 389 -1.54 -19.84 -7.64
C LEU A 389 -2.18 -20.99 -8.41
N VAL A 390 -3.39 -20.75 -8.90
CA VAL A 390 -4.13 -21.73 -9.69
C VAL A 390 -3.33 -22.14 -10.92
N THR A 391 -3.29 -23.45 -11.18
CA THR A 391 -2.64 -24.03 -12.36
C THR A 391 -3.23 -23.46 -13.64
N GLY A 392 -2.39 -23.15 -14.63
CA GLY A 392 -2.81 -22.53 -15.88
C GLY A 392 -2.83 -21.00 -15.85
N ASN A 393 -2.34 -20.38 -14.77
CA ASN A 393 -2.08 -18.94 -14.76
C ASN A 393 -1.04 -18.57 -15.82
N VAL A 394 -1.21 -17.39 -16.44
CA VAL A 394 -0.30 -16.88 -17.47
C VAL A 394 -0.04 -15.40 -17.24
N LEU A 395 1.24 -15.05 -17.19
CA LEU A 395 1.72 -13.69 -17.00
C LEU A 395 1.91 -13.01 -18.35
N TYR A 396 1.51 -11.74 -18.45
CA TYR A 396 1.66 -10.88 -19.62
C TYR A 396 2.43 -9.63 -19.25
N ALA A 397 3.39 -9.26 -20.09
CA ALA A 397 4.20 -8.07 -19.89
C ALA A 397 4.15 -7.16 -21.12
N GLY A 398 4.35 -5.87 -20.89
CA GLY A 398 4.69 -4.93 -21.95
C GLY A 398 5.99 -5.33 -22.65
N THR A 399 6.13 -4.96 -23.92
CA THR A 399 7.39 -5.12 -24.66
C THR A 399 8.41 -4.06 -24.30
N ALA A 400 8.01 -2.99 -23.61
CA ALA A 400 8.87 -1.88 -23.23
C ALA A 400 9.28 -1.94 -21.75
N GLY A 401 10.48 -1.44 -21.44
CA GLY A 401 10.96 -1.27 -20.07
C GLY A 401 11.69 -2.47 -19.44
N GLY A 402 12.12 -3.46 -20.23
CA GLY A 402 12.97 -4.54 -19.72
C GLY A 402 12.23 -5.64 -18.93
N GLY A 403 12.90 -6.23 -17.93
CA GLY A 403 12.51 -7.51 -17.32
C GLY A 403 11.45 -7.42 -16.20
N ALA A 404 11.06 -8.57 -15.65
CA ALA A 404 9.98 -8.72 -14.65
C ALA A 404 10.19 -7.92 -13.35
N LYS A 405 11.44 -7.59 -12.99
CA LYS A 405 11.76 -6.75 -11.82
C LYS A 405 11.59 -5.25 -12.07
N GLN A 406 11.44 -4.84 -13.32
CA GLN A 406 11.41 -3.43 -13.72
C GLN A 406 10.02 -2.99 -14.20
N THR A 407 9.25 -3.92 -14.77
CA THR A 407 7.93 -3.68 -15.35
C THR A 407 6.82 -4.24 -14.47
N VAL A 408 5.66 -3.58 -14.53
CA VAL A 408 4.41 -4.12 -14.00
C VAL A 408 3.81 -5.07 -15.03
N GLN A 409 3.25 -6.17 -14.56
CA GLN A 409 2.72 -7.25 -15.39
C GLN A 409 1.23 -7.47 -15.14
N VAL A 410 0.56 -8.15 -16.06
CA VAL A 410 -0.83 -8.58 -15.92
C VAL A 410 -0.86 -10.10 -15.82
N LEU A 411 -1.41 -10.63 -14.74
CA LEU A 411 -1.52 -12.07 -14.52
C LEU A 411 -2.96 -12.53 -14.78
N LEU A 412 -3.17 -13.42 -15.74
CA LEU A 412 -4.46 -14.08 -15.91
C LEU A 412 -4.54 -15.30 -14.98
N LEU A 413 -5.57 -15.33 -14.14
CA LEU A 413 -5.88 -16.41 -13.21
C LEU A 413 -7.17 -17.13 -13.65
N PRO A 414 -7.10 -18.41 -14.03
CA PRO A 414 -8.29 -19.17 -14.36
C PRO A 414 -9.19 -19.34 -13.13
N ILE A 415 -10.49 -19.04 -13.30
CA ILE A 415 -11.52 -19.42 -12.33
C ILE A 415 -11.97 -20.82 -12.71
N LYS A 416 -11.42 -21.81 -12.03
CA LYS A 416 -11.90 -23.19 -12.13
C LYS A 416 -13.34 -23.22 -11.64
N LYS A 417 -14.22 -23.84 -12.42
CA LYS A 417 -15.55 -24.17 -11.92
C LYS A 417 -15.33 -25.11 -10.75
N ALA A 418 -15.81 -24.75 -9.55
CA ALA A 418 -15.72 -25.60 -8.39
C ALA A 418 -16.15 -27.00 -8.81
N ALA A 419 -15.21 -27.96 -8.81
CA ALA A 419 -15.53 -29.33 -9.12
C ALA A 419 -16.67 -29.69 -8.16
N GLN A 420 -17.78 -30.20 -8.71
CA GLN A 420 -18.85 -30.69 -7.86
C GLN A 420 -18.23 -31.79 -7.01
N LYS A 421 -17.91 -31.47 -5.75
CA LYS A 421 -17.31 -32.41 -4.82
C LYS A 421 -18.24 -33.61 -4.80
N SER A 422 -17.76 -34.73 -5.32
CA SER A 422 -18.57 -35.93 -5.34
C SER A 422 -18.91 -36.28 -3.88
N PHE A 423 -20.01 -37.01 -3.65
CA PHE A 423 -20.34 -37.45 -2.30
C PHE A 423 -19.15 -38.15 -1.60
N LEU A 424 -18.31 -38.85 -2.38
CA LEU A 424 -17.09 -39.49 -1.88
C LEU A 424 -16.01 -38.48 -1.44
N ASP A 425 -15.93 -37.31 -2.08
CA ASP A 425 -15.01 -36.23 -1.68
C ASP A 425 -15.47 -35.50 -0.41
N GLN A 426 -16.76 -35.64 -0.05
CA GLN A 426 -17.34 -35.11 1.18
C GLN A 426 -17.23 -36.09 2.36
N LEU A 427 -16.92 -37.37 2.11
CA LEU A 427 -16.67 -38.31 3.19
C LEU A 427 -15.37 -37.89 3.91
N PRO A 428 -15.38 -37.83 5.26
CA PRO A 428 -14.16 -37.57 6.00
C PRO A 428 -13.12 -38.63 5.61
N ARG A 429 -11.98 -38.19 5.07
CA ARG A 429 -10.87 -39.11 4.78
C ARG A 429 -10.48 -39.79 6.09
N GLY A 430 -10.15 -41.08 6.02
CA GLY A 430 -9.64 -41.81 7.17
C GLY A 430 -8.42 -41.11 7.78
N PRO A 431 -8.15 -41.32 9.08
CA PRO A 431 -7.01 -40.70 9.75
C PRO A 431 -5.72 -41.00 8.98
N SER A 432 -4.94 -39.96 8.71
CA SER A 432 -3.65 -40.06 8.06
C SER A 432 -2.52 -39.89 9.08
N ILE A 433 -1.42 -40.59 8.84
CA ILE A 433 -0.22 -40.43 9.65
C ILE A 433 0.50 -39.19 9.14
N VAL A 434 0.58 -38.16 9.98
CA VAL A 434 1.32 -36.91 9.72
C VAL A 434 2.63 -37.00 10.49
N ILE A 435 3.74 -36.76 9.80
CA ILE A 435 5.05 -36.65 10.43
C ILE A 435 5.25 -35.15 10.74
N ASP A 436 5.40 -34.80 12.02
CA ASP A 436 5.65 -33.42 12.42
C ASP A 436 7.11 -33.00 12.17
N GLU A 437 7.41 -31.71 12.40
CA GLU A 437 8.75 -31.13 12.24
C GLU A 437 9.82 -31.79 13.14
N ASN A 438 9.42 -32.53 14.18
CA ASN A 438 10.29 -33.27 15.09
C ASN A 438 10.37 -34.77 14.74
N GLU A 439 9.94 -35.16 13.53
CA GLU A 439 9.87 -36.54 13.06
C GLU A 439 8.95 -37.45 13.91
N LYS A 440 8.00 -36.88 14.66
CA LYS A 440 7.01 -37.66 15.41
C LYS A 440 5.78 -37.95 14.55
N TYR A 441 5.32 -39.20 14.63
CA TYR A 441 4.08 -39.63 14.01
C TYR A 441 2.89 -39.17 14.84
N ASN A 442 2.08 -38.28 14.26
CA ASN A 442 0.79 -37.88 14.80
C ASN A 442 -0.32 -38.43 13.90
N PHE A 443 -1.44 -38.83 14.50
CA PHE A 443 -2.65 -39.14 13.74
C PHE A 443 -3.43 -37.85 13.53
N GLY A 444 -3.49 -37.39 12.29
CA GLY A 444 -4.22 -36.18 11.91
C GLY A 444 -5.08 -36.46 10.68
N PHE A 445 -6.15 -35.69 10.54
CA PHE A 445 -6.82 -35.61 9.25
C PHE A 445 -5.99 -34.65 8.41
N LEU A 446 -5.29 -35.17 7.39
CA LEU A 446 -4.73 -34.29 6.36
C LEU A 446 -5.92 -33.69 5.64
N ASP A 447 -6.13 -32.39 5.83
CA ASP A 447 -7.00 -31.62 4.97
C ASP A 447 -6.57 -31.91 3.52
N GLN A 448 -7.53 -32.19 2.65
CA GLN A 448 -7.26 -32.43 1.24
C GLN A 448 -6.37 -31.30 0.77
N LYS A 449 -5.26 -31.62 0.07
CA LYS A 449 -4.35 -30.61 -0.50
C LYS A 449 -5.24 -29.56 -1.17
N GLU A 450 -5.39 -28.42 -0.51
CA GLU A 450 -6.35 -27.42 -0.95
C GLU A 450 -5.88 -26.99 -2.32
N GLU A 451 -6.70 -27.25 -3.33
CA GLU A 451 -6.40 -26.71 -4.65
C GLU A 451 -6.42 -25.20 -4.50
N ALA A 452 -5.38 -24.55 -4.99
CA ALA A 452 -5.32 -23.10 -5.02
C ALA A 452 -6.63 -22.57 -5.64
N GLU A 453 -7.29 -21.66 -4.93
CA GLU A 453 -8.50 -20.99 -5.39
C GLU A 453 -8.19 -19.58 -5.89
N THR A 454 -8.84 -19.18 -6.98
CA THR A 454 -8.74 -17.81 -7.49
C THR A 454 -9.62 -16.90 -6.64
N THR A 455 -9.01 -15.99 -5.89
CA THR A 455 -9.73 -14.97 -5.13
C THR A 455 -10.30 -13.91 -6.07
N LEU A 456 -11.47 -13.37 -5.74
CA LEU A 456 -12.12 -12.29 -6.50
C LEU A 456 -12.15 -11.03 -5.65
N SER A 457 -11.57 -9.95 -6.16
CA SER A 457 -11.69 -8.64 -5.56
C SER A 457 -13.13 -8.13 -5.71
N PRO A 458 -13.79 -7.68 -4.63
CA PRO A 458 -15.14 -7.14 -4.70
C PRO A 458 -15.24 -5.76 -5.40
N VAL A 459 -14.12 -5.12 -5.73
CA VAL A 459 -14.13 -3.82 -6.44
C VAL A 459 -14.84 -3.92 -7.79
N LYS A 460 -15.54 -2.84 -8.15
CA LYS A 460 -16.23 -2.72 -9.45
C LYS A 460 -15.52 -1.74 -10.38
N GLY A 461 -15.77 -1.89 -11.68
CA GLY A 461 -15.28 -0.96 -12.71
C GLY A 461 -13.76 -0.88 -12.77
N ALA A 462 -13.06 -1.95 -12.39
CA ALA A 462 -11.61 -2.01 -12.49
C ALA A 462 -11.19 -2.04 -13.97
N GLY A 463 -10.05 -1.43 -14.27
CA GLY A 463 -9.49 -1.46 -15.61
C GLY A 463 -8.00 -1.23 -15.67
N VAL A 464 -7.33 -1.80 -16.65
CA VAL A 464 -5.87 -1.64 -16.82
C VAL A 464 -5.60 -0.76 -18.03
N ALA A 465 -4.74 0.25 -17.87
CA ALA A 465 -4.29 1.08 -18.98
C ALA A 465 -2.95 0.58 -19.51
N VAL A 466 -2.88 0.39 -20.84
CA VAL A 466 -1.66 0.06 -21.57
C VAL A 466 -1.32 1.25 -22.46
N LEU A 467 -0.10 1.77 -22.31
CA LEU A 467 0.43 2.81 -23.18
C LEU A 467 1.19 2.19 -24.35
N GLY A 468 1.02 2.78 -25.54
CA GLY A 468 1.80 2.49 -26.73
C GLY A 468 2.31 3.75 -27.41
N PRO A 469 3.15 3.63 -28.47
CA PRO A 469 3.58 4.73 -29.32
C PRO A 469 2.44 5.67 -29.74
N ALA A 470 2.80 6.92 -30.01
CA ALA A 470 1.85 7.94 -30.47
C ALA A 470 1.02 7.43 -31.67
N GLY A 471 -0.28 7.75 -31.67
CA GLY A 471 -1.23 7.27 -32.69
C GLY A 471 -1.62 5.79 -32.57
N ALA A 472 -1.12 5.05 -31.58
CA ALA A 472 -1.60 3.71 -31.28
C ALA A 472 -3.05 3.78 -30.78
N SER A 473 -3.98 3.71 -31.71
CA SER A 473 -5.35 3.28 -31.46
C SER A 473 -5.44 1.83 -31.89
N ALA A 474 -5.76 0.95 -30.95
CA ALA A 474 -6.19 -0.37 -31.35
C ALA A 474 -7.61 -0.20 -31.89
N LYS A 475 -7.82 -0.56 -33.17
CA LYS A 475 -9.15 -0.75 -33.76
C LYS A 475 -9.78 -1.96 -33.08
N LEU A 476 -10.18 -1.80 -31.83
CA LEU A 476 -10.87 -2.83 -31.08
C LEU A 476 -12.34 -2.71 -31.43
N GLY A 477 -12.91 -3.80 -31.95
CA GLY A 477 -14.32 -3.85 -32.32
C GLY A 477 -15.18 -3.37 -31.15
N ALA A 478 -16.23 -2.61 -31.45
CA ALA A 478 -17.12 -2.07 -30.43
C ALA A 478 -17.53 -3.17 -29.46
N ALA A 479 -17.21 -2.98 -28.17
CA ALA A 479 -17.67 -3.89 -27.14
C ALA A 479 -19.19 -4.00 -27.22
N PRO A 480 -19.79 -5.21 -27.17
CA PRO A 480 -21.23 -5.33 -27.03
C PRO A 480 -21.63 -4.60 -25.74
N GLY A 481 -22.48 -3.58 -25.88
CA GLY A 481 -22.82 -2.66 -24.80
C GLY A 481 -23.24 -3.40 -23.53
N SER A 482 -22.61 -3.09 -22.39
CA SER A 482 -23.09 -3.61 -21.11
C SER A 482 -22.64 -2.73 -19.96
N GLY A 483 -23.60 -2.34 -19.12
CA GLY A 483 -23.33 -1.93 -17.73
C GLY A 483 -22.96 -3.14 -16.86
N GLY A 484 -22.04 -3.98 -17.33
CA GLY A 484 -21.60 -5.20 -16.66
C GLY A 484 -20.36 -4.97 -15.80
N ASP A 485 -20.20 -5.77 -14.75
CA ASP A 485 -19.04 -5.78 -13.83
C ASP A 485 -17.72 -6.27 -14.48
N GLY A 486 -17.56 -6.12 -15.80
CA GLY A 486 -16.38 -6.58 -16.55
C GLY A 486 -15.21 -5.60 -16.47
N LEU A 487 -13.98 -6.14 -16.47
CA LEU A 487 -12.75 -5.36 -16.50
C LEU A 487 -12.57 -4.64 -17.85
N LEU A 488 -12.27 -3.35 -17.81
CA LEU A 488 -11.94 -2.55 -18.98
C LEU A 488 -10.43 -2.55 -19.22
N VAL A 489 -9.98 -2.76 -20.45
CA VAL A 489 -8.59 -2.48 -20.81
C VAL A 489 -8.54 -1.39 -21.86
N GLU A 490 -7.77 -0.35 -21.54
CA GLU A 490 -7.70 0.88 -22.31
C GLU A 490 -6.31 1.00 -22.93
N LEU A 491 -6.24 1.13 -24.26
CA LEU A 491 -5.00 1.51 -24.92
C LEU A 491 -4.94 3.04 -25.00
N ARG A 492 -3.92 3.62 -24.36
CA ARG A 492 -3.66 5.06 -24.39
C ARG A 492 -2.44 5.34 -25.28
N GLY A 493 -2.48 6.43 -26.02
CA GLY A 493 -1.28 6.95 -26.69
C GLY A 493 -0.31 7.51 -25.66
N ALA A 494 0.99 7.36 -25.88
CA ALA A 494 2.02 7.85 -24.97
C ALA A 494 1.98 9.38 -24.75
N GLU A 495 1.36 10.14 -25.65
CA GLU A 495 1.09 11.58 -25.48
C GLU A 495 0.16 11.89 -24.30
N GLY A 496 -0.76 11.00 -23.95
CA GLY A 496 -1.64 11.16 -22.79
C GLY A 496 -0.97 10.84 -21.45
N ALA A 497 0.30 10.44 -21.47
CA ALA A 497 1.09 10.11 -20.29
C ALA A 497 2.22 11.12 -20.00
N ALA A 498 2.44 12.09 -20.91
CA ALA A 498 3.30 13.24 -20.69
C ALA A 498 2.45 14.38 -20.11
#